data_AF-A0A9E0GP76-F1
#
_entry.id   AF-A0A9E0GP76-F1
#
_cell.length_a   1.000
_cell.length_b   1.000
_cell.length_c   1.000
_cell.angle_alpha   90.00
_cell.angle_beta   90.00
_cell.angle_gamma   90.00
#
_symmetry.space_group_name_H-M   'P 1'
#
loop_
_entity.id
_entity.type
_entity.pdbx_description
1 polymer ?
#
loop_
_entity_poly.entity_id
_entity_poly.type
_entity_poly.pdbx_seq_one_letter_code
_entity_poly.pdbx_strand_id
1 'polypeptide(L)'
;MTDQIRRSSRSVSANIAEAWRKRRYEKSFISKLSDAEAEAAETQVWIQYAVKCGYLDDDTGRELYREYDAILGTLVGMINHTDTWILPGK
;
A
#
# COMPACT_ATOMS: atom_id res chain seq x y z
N MET A 1 15.33 -10.40 -5.56
CA MET A 1 14.32 -10.43 -4.49
C MET A 1 14.43 -9.20 -3.59
N THR A 2 15.60 -8.93 -2.99
CA THR A 2 15.83 -7.79 -2.08
C THR A 2 15.50 -6.42 -2.67
N ASP A 3 15.83 -6.17 -3.94
CA ASP A 3 15.51 -4.88 -4.58
C ASP A 3 14.02 -4.71 -4.87
N GLN A 4 13.31 -5.80 -5.16
CA GLN A 4 11.88 -5.75 -5.48
C GLN A 4 11.05 -5.42 -4.23
N ILE A 5 11.30 -6.11 -3.10
CA ILE A 5 10.61 -5.82 -1.84
C ILE A 5 10.91 -4.42 -1.30
N ARG A 6 12.16 -3.93 -1.47
CA ARG A 6 12.53 -2.57 -1.03
C ARG A 6 11.89 -1.49 -1.88
N ARG A 7 11.74 -1.72 -3.18
CA ARG A 7 11.11 -0.75 -4.10
C ARG A 7 9.60 -0.69 -3.85
N SER A 8 8.92 -1.83 -3.85
CA SER A 8 7.46 -1.87 -3.64
C SER A 8 7.06 -1.31 -2.28
N SER A 9 7.71 -1.74 -1.18
CA SER A 9 7.43 -1.22 0.17
C SER A 9 7.57 0.31 0.29
N ARG A 10 8.60 0.89 -0.34
CA ARG A 10 8.80 2.35 -0.36
C ARG A 10 7.77 3.05 -1.23
N SER A 11 7.39 2.44 -2.35
CA SER A 11 6.39 2.94 -3.29
C SER A 11 5.01 3.11 -2.63
N VAL A 12 4.62 2.21 -1.73
CA VAL A 12 3.37 2.35 -0.93
C VAL A 12 3.30 3.71 -0.25
N SER A 13 4.30 4.04 0.58
CA SER A 13 4.31 5.31 1.31
C SER A 13 4.41 6.53 0.40
N ALA A 14 5.14 6.42 -0.71
CA ALA A 14 5.26 7.49 -1.70
C ALA A 14 3.93 7.78 -2.40
N ASN A 15 3.22 6.74 -2.85
CA ASN A 15 1.91 6.87 -3.50
C ASN A 15 0.84 7.40 -2.54
N ILE A 16 0.86 7.01 -1.26
CA ILE A 16 -0.03 7.58 -0.23
C ILE A 16 0.22 9.09 -0.06
N ALA A 17 1.48 9.52 0.02
CA ALA A 17 1.83 10.92 0.13
C ALA A 17 1.37 11.73 -1.10
N GLU A 18 1.54 11.17 -2.30
CA GLU A 18 1.03 11.77 -3.54
C GLU A 18 -0.50 11.85 -3.58
N ALA A 19 -1.19 10.77 -3.18
CA ALA A 19 -2.65 10.75 -3.06
C ALA A 19 -3.11 11.90 -2.15
N TRP A 20 -2.49 12.06 -0.98
CA TRP A 20 -2.84 13.11 -0.03
C TRP A 20 -2.77 14.52 -0.61
N ARG A 21 -1.85 14.77 -1.55
CA ARG A 21 -1.72 16.04 -2.28
C ARG A 21 -2.74 16.23 -3.40
N LYS A 22 -3.37 15.15 -3.87
CA LYS A 22 -4.36 15.12 -4.98
C LYS A 22 -5.81 15.13 -4.51
N ARG A 23 -6.09 15.31 -3.21
CA ARG A 23 -7.45 15.36 -2.63
C ARG A 23 -8.38 16.46 -3.15
N ARG A 24 -7.92 17.34 -4.07
CA ARG A 24 -8.80 18.30 -4.78
C ARG A 24 -9.53 17.67 -5.97
N TYR A 25 -9.04 16.54 -6.46
CA TYR A 25 -9.60 15.82 -7.61
C TYR A 25 -9.74 14.35 -7.21
N GLU A 26 -10.96 13.93 -6.90
CA GLU A 26 -11.27 12.60 -6.40
C GLU A 26 -10.68 11.47 -7.27
N LYS A 27 -10.85 11.54 -8.59
CA LYS A 27 -10.29 10.52 -9.51
C LYS A 27 -8.77 10.40 -9.39
N SER A 28 -8.07 11.52 -9.22
CA SER A 28 -6.61 11.54 -9.06
C SER A 28 -6.16 11.06 -7.69
N PHE A 29 -6.99 11.27 -6.66
CA PHE A 29 -6.79 10.73 -5.31
C PHE A 29 -6.94 9.21 -5.31
N ILE A 30 -8.07 8.70 -5.83
CA ILE A 30 -8.36 7.27 -5.96
C ILE A 30 -7.25 6.57 -6.76
N SER A 31 -6.89 7.10 -7.93
CA SER A 31 -5.85 6.51 -8.77
C SER A 31 -4.53 6.32 -8.03
N LYS A 32 -4.14 7.27 -7.17
CA LYS A 32 -2.89 7.13 -6.39
C LYS A 32 -3.02 6.20 -5.19
N LEU A 33 -4.19 6.11 -4.58
CA LEU A 33 -4.44 5.09 -3.56
C LEU A 33 -4.42 3.68 -4.16
N SER A 34 -4.96 3.49 -5.37
CA SER A 34 -4.88 2.21 -6.09
C SER A 34 -3.44 1.84 -6.47
N ASP A 35 -2.60 2.82 -6.84
CA ASP A 35 -1.16 2.57 -7.03
C ASP A 35 -0.51 2.09 -5.72
N ALA A 36 -0.86 2.68 -4.57
CA ALA A 36 -0.36 2.25 -3.27
C ALA A 36 -0.85 0.85 -2.88
N GLU A 37 -2.11 0.53 -3.20
CA GLU A 37 -2.72 -0.79 -2.95
C GLU A 37 -1.99 -1.88 -3.74
N ALA A 38 -1.72 -1.65 -5.03
CA ALA A 38 -0.98 -2.57 -5.87
C ALA A 38 0.43 -2.86 -5.33
N GLU A 39 1.14 -1.82 -4.88
CA GLU A 39 2.50 -1.93 -4.32
C GLU A 39 2.51 -2.64 -2.95
N ALA A 40 1.45 -2.47 -2.16
CA ALA A 40 1.28 -3.18 -0.89
C ALA A 40 1.04 -4.69 -1.11
N ALA A 41 0.18 -5.03 -2.07
CA ALA A 41 -0.06 -6.41 -2.49
C ALA A 41 1.21 -7.05 -3.10
N GLU A 42 1.96 -6.31 -3.92
CA GLU A 42 3.26 -6.78 -4.43
C GLU A 42 4.24 -7.05 -3.28
N THR A 43 4.30 -6.16 -2.28
CA THR A 43 5.17 -6.36 -1.11
C THR A 43 4.83 -7.64 -0.35
N GLN A 44 3.53 -7.94 -0.17
CA GLN A 44 3.07 -9.20 0.43
C GLN A 44 3.55 -10.43 -0.34
N VAL A 45 3.54 -10.40 -1.68
CA VAL A 45 4.08 -11.47 -2.52
C VAL A 45 5.56 -11.68 -2.25
N TRP A 46 6.34 -10.60 -2.13
CA TRP A 46 7.77 -10.71 -1.84
C TRP A 46 8.07 -11.18 -0.42
N ILE A 47 7.26 -10.83 0.56
CA ILE A 47 7.35 -11.38 1.93
C ILE A 47 7.17 -12.90 1.88
N GLN A 48 6.17 -13.39 1.15
CA GLN A 48 5.94 -14.84 1.01
C GLN A 48 7.11 -15.55 0.33
N TYR A 49 7.70 -14.95 -0.71
CA TYR A 49 8.90 -15.51 -1.34
C TYR A 49 10.09 -15.54 -0.37
N ALA A 50 10.29 -14.48 0.42
CA ALA A 50 11.37 -14.43 1.40
C ALA A 50 11.26 -15.55 2.44
N VAL A 51 10.04 -15.84 2.92
CA VAL A 51 9.78 -16.98 3.82
C VAL A 51 10.03 -18.31 3.12
N LYS A 52 9.44 -18.54 1.93
CA LYS A 52 9.57 -19.81 1.19
C LYS A 52 11.01 -20.14 0.81
N CYS A 53 11.86 -19.14 0.60
CA CYS A 53 13.27 -19.30 0.29
C CYS A 53 14.17 -19.33 1.53
N GLY A 54 13.61 -19.23 2.74
CA GLY A 54 14.37 -19.27 4.00
C GLY A 54 15.20 -18.01 4.30
N TYR A 55 14.88 -16.88 3.65
CA TYR A 55 15.52 -15.59 3.92
C TYR A 55 14.86 -14.82 5.07
N LEU A 56 13.65 -15.22 5.44
CA LEU A 56 12.86 -14.65 6.53
C LEU A 56 12.20 -15.82 7.27
N ASP A 57 12.15 -15.78 8.59
CA ASP A 57 11.42 -16.79 9.36
C ASP A 57 9.90 -16.58 9.24
N ASP A 58 9.14 -17.65 9.51
CA ASP A 58 7.68 -17.65 9.38
C ASP A 58 6.98 -16.63 10.28
N ASP A 59 7.49 -16.38 11.48
CA ASP A 59 6.85 -15.49 12.45
C ASP A 59 7.01 -14.03 12.02
N THR A 60 8.23 -13.62 11.69
CA THR A 60 8.51 -12.29 11.12
C THR A 60 7.76 -12.09 9.81
N GLY A 61 7.73 -13.10 8.93
CA GLY A 61 6.99 -13.04 7.68
C GLY A 61 5.48 -12.84 7.89
N ARG A 62 4.89 -13.53 8.87
CA ARG A 62 3.47 -13.41 9.22
C ARG A 62 3.14 -12.06 9.83
N GLU A 63 4.01 -11.52 10.68
CA GLU A 63 3.86 -10.19 11.25
C GLU A 63 3.87 -9.12 10.14
N LEU A 64 4.89 -9.11 9.29
CA LEU A 64 4.97 -8.17 8.17
C LEU A 64 3.78 -8.31 7.21
N TYR A 65 3.35 -9.52 6.91
CA TYR A 65 2.18 -9.74 6.05
C TYR A 65 0.91 -9.12 6.64
N ARG A 66 0.70 -9.26 7.95
CA ARG A 66 -0.45 -8.67 8.68
C ARG A 66 -0.41 -7.14 8.68
N GLU A 67 0.76 -6.54 8.83
CA GLU A 67 0.92 -5.08 8.73
C GLU A 67 0.50 -4.58 7.34
N TYR A 68 0.92 -5.26 6.27
CA TYR A 68 0.48 -4.90 4.92
C TYR A 68 -1.01 -5.18 4.68
N ASP A 69 -1.59 -6.20 5.30
CA ASP A 69 -3.02 -6.47 5.24
C ASP A 69 -3.84 -5.33 5.88
N ALA A 70 -3.39 -4.82 7.03
CA ALA A 70 -4.00 -3.65 7.66
C ALA A 70 -3.87 -2.37 6.81
N ILE A 71 -2.73 -2.18 6.14
CA ILE A 71 -2.52 -1.09 5.19
C ILE A 71 -3.51 -1.22 4.02
N LEU A 72 -3.62 -2.39 3.41
CA LEU A 72 -4.57 -2.67 2.32
C LEU A 72 -6.01 -2.36 2.75
N GLY A 73 -6.43 -2.85 3.92
CA GLY A 73 -7.76 -2.55 4.47
C GLY A 73 -8.02 -1.05 4.63
N THR A 74 -7.00 -0.30 5.07
CA THR A 74 -7.07 1.17 5.17
C THR A 74 -7.21 1.82 3.80
N LEU A 75 -6.38 1.43 2.82
CA LEU A 75 -6.41 1.97 1.46
C LEU A 75 -7.77 1.73 0.79
N VAL A 76 -8.29 0.50 0.86
CA VAL A 76 -9.61 0.13 0.34
C VAL A 76 -10.70 0.92 1.04
N GLY A 77 -10.62 1.09 2.37
CA GLY A 77 -11.54 1.92 3.13
C GLY A 77 -11.53 3.38 2.67
N MET A 78 -10.35 3.96 2.44
CA MET A 78 -10.21 5.32 1.91
C MET A 78 -10.76 5.46 0.48
N ILE A 79 -10.60 4.45 -0.37
CA ILE A 79 -11.12 4.41 -1.74
C ILE A 79 -12.66 4.32 -1.74
N ASN A 80 -13.24 3.52 -0.85
CA ASN A 80 -14.70 3.34 -0.77
C ASN A 80 -15.43 4.52 -0.11
N HIS A 81 -14.71 5.32 0.69
CA HIS A 81 -15.24 6.47 1.45
C HIS A 81 -14.48 7.75 1.12
N THR A 82 -14.26 7.98 -0.17
CA THR A 82 -13.45 9.10 -0.68
C THR A 82 -13.96 10.45 -0.21
N ASP A 83 -15.28 10.63 -0.12
CA ASP A 83 -15.98 11.83 0.35
C ASP A 83 -15.50 12.32 1.73
N THR A 84 -15.03 11.40 2.58
CA THR A 84 -14.44 11.73 3.90
C THR A 84 -13.10 12.49 3.77
N TRP A 85 -12.40 12.32 2.65
CA TRP A 85 -11.01 12.77 2.46
C TRP A 85 -10.88 13.89 1.43
N ILE A 86 -11.77 13.98 0.44
CA ILE A 86 -11.70 14.99 -0.62
C ILE A 86 -11.85 16.39 0.00
N LEU A 87 -11.07 17.35 -0.49
CA LEU A 87 -11.25 18.75 -0.11
C LEU A 87 -12.44 19.32 -0.89
N PRO A 88 -13.36 20.05 -0.24
CA PRO A 88 -14.43 20.73 -0.95
C PRO A 88 -13.83 21.64 -2.04
N GLY A 89 -14.42 21.58 -3.24
CA GLY A 89 -14.19 22.59 -4.26
C GLY A 89 -14.56 23.97 -3.70
N LYS A 90 -13.74 24.98 -3.97
CA LYS A 90 -14.18 26.36 -3.78
C LYS A 90 -15.30 26.68 -4.75
#